data_AF-A0A433L8J7-F1
#
_entry.id   AF-A0A433L8J7-F1
#
_cell.length_a   1.000
_cell.length_b   1.000
_cell.length_c   1.000
_cell.angle_alpha   90.00
_cell.angle_beta   90.00
_cell.angle_gamma   90.00
#
_symmetry.space_group_name_H-M   'P 1'
#
loop_
_entity.id
_entity.type
_entity.pdbx_description
1 polymer ?
#
loop_
_entity_poly.entity_id
_entity_poly.type
_entity_poly.pdbx_seq_one_letter_code
_entity_poly.pdbx_strand_id
1 'polypeptide(L)'
;MIALHEIVFDGILLATTNRADSLDRAVMRRFDLKVEFLPLAPEPLRELLKEVLPERDHQRLSAVPTSHLAQRSLTPGNVRTALDQLDLRGLPIRLNTLMDALTLEEREQHGKRPPIGFM
;
A
#
# COMPACT_ATOMS: atom_id res chain seq x y z
N MET A 1 50.61 -11.23 8.40
CA MET A 1 49.50 -10.74 9.24
C MET A 1 48.68 -9.80 8.36
N ILE A 2 47.68 -10.34 7.64
CA ILE A 2 46.85 -9.55 6.73
C ILE A 2 45.77 -8.89 7.60
N ALA A 3 45.88 -7.59 7.79
CA ALA A 3 44.83 -6.81 8.41
C ALA A 3 43.62 -6.83 7.46
N LEU A 4 42.62 -7.64 7.78
CA LEU A 4 41.27 -7.47 7.24
C LEU A 4 40.79 -6.11 7.77
N HIS A 5 40.95 -5.06 6.96
CA HIS A 5 40.15 -3.86 7.12
C HIS A 5 38.71 -4.32 7.01
N GLU A 6 37.98 -4.38 8.12
CA GLU A 6 36.53 -4.46 8.07
C GLU A 6 36.06 -3.24 7.28
N ILE A 7 35.53 -3.49 6.09
CA ILE A 7 34.87 -2.44 5.30
C ILE A 7 33.55 -2.18 6.03
N VAL A 8 33.61 -1.31 7.03
CA VAL A 8 32.42 -0.79 7.70
C VAL A 8 31.86 0.30 6.81
N PHE A 9 30.60 0.14 6.41
CA PHE A 9 29.88 1.18 5.70
C PHE A 9 29.50 2.28 6.70
N ASP A 10 30.08 3.47 6.56
CA ASP A 10 29.87 4.63 7.45
C ASP A 10 28.60 5.44 7.08
N GLY A 11 27.51 4.75 6.75
CA GLY A 11 26.28 5.38 6.26
C GLY A 11 25.01 4.62 6.63
N ILE A 12 23.86 5.14 6.19
CA ILE A 12 22.55 4.51 6.40
C ILE A 12 22.19 3.65 5.20
N LEU A 13 21.97 2.35 5.42
CA LEU A 13 21.44 1.45 4.41
C LEU A 13 19.91 1.42 4.50
N LEU A 14 19.23 1.78 3.41
CA LEU A 14 17.79 1.56 3.24
C LEU A 14 17.55 0.44 2.23
N ALA A 15 16.80 -0.58 2.65
CA ALA A 15 16.38 -1.67 1.79
C ALA A 15 14.86 -1.86 1.88
N THR A 16 14.22 -2.17 0.75
CA THR A 16 12.79 -2.47 0.67
C THR A 16 12.60 -3.83 0.03
N THR A 17 11.61 -4.60 0.49
CA THR A 17 11.28 -5.90 -0.09
C THR A 17 9.79 -6.18 0.06
N ASN A 18 9.19 -6.72 -1.00
CA ASN A 18 7.83 -7.24 -0.96
C ASN A 18 7.79 -8.71 -0.47
N ARG A 19 8.94 -9.34 -0.27
CA ARG A 19 9.07 -10.76 0.10
C ARG A 19 10.05 -10.92 1.27
N ALA A 20 9.76 -10.24 2.38
CA ALA A 20 10.61 -10.27 3.57
C ALA A 20 10.85 -11.72 4.06
N ASP A 21 9.84 -12.59 3.97
CA ASP A 21 9.92 -13.99 4.38
C ASP A 21 10.88 -14.84 3.53
N SER A 22 11.22 -14.37 2.33
CA SER A 22 12.21 -15.03 1.46
C SER A 22 13.65 -14.60 1.72
N LEU A 23 13.85 -13.59 2.58
CA LEU A 23 15.17 -13.09 2.90
C LEU A 23 15.85 -13.99 3.92
N ASP A 24 17.14 -14.28 3.69
CA ASP A 24 17.91 -15.13 4.60
C ASP A 24 17.97 -14.53 6.02
N ARG A 25 17.87 -15.40 7.03
CA ARG A 25 17.80 -14.99 8.43
C ARG A 25 19.09 -14.32 8.93
N ALA A 26 20.25 -14.66 8.38
CA ALA A 26 21.51 -14.00 8.73
C ALA A 26 21.56 -12.56 8.18
N VAL A 27 20.97 -12.31 7.01
CA VAL A 27 20.81 -10.96 6.46
C VAL A 27 19.83 -10.16 7.32
N MET A 28 18.70 -10.76 7.70
CA MET A 28 17.71 -10.11 8.58
C MET A 28 18.27 -9.68 9.94
N ARG A 29 19.33 -10.33 10.45
CA ARG A 29 19.99 -9.94 11.71
C ARG A 29 20.86 -8.69 11.58
N ARG A 30 21.21 -8.28 10.37
CA ARG A 30 22.04 -7.09 10.09
C ARG A 30 21.22 -5.81 9.92
N PHE A 31 19.90 -5.89 10.01
CA PHE A 31 19.02 -4.72 10.04
C PHE A 31 18.66 -4.41 11.48
N ASP A 32 19.06 -3.23 11.95
CA ASP A 32 18.72 -2.72 13.28
C ASP A 32 17.22 -2.36 13.39
N LEU A 33 16.65 -1.80 12.32
CA LEU A 33 15.23 -1.45 12.23
C LEU A 33 14.54 -2.23 11.12
N LYS A 34 13.34 -2.72 11.41
CA LYS A 34 12.44 -3.37 10.45
C LYS A 34 11.06 -2.75 10.58
N VAL A 35 10.55 -2.22 9.48
CA VAL A 35 9.21 -1.63 9.40
C VAL A 35 8.41 -2.41 8.39
N GLU A 36 7.26 -2.92 8.82
CA GLU A 36 6.29 -3.57 7.95
C GLU A 36 5.14 -2.61 7.65
N PHE A 37 4.75 -2.55 6.37
CA PHE A 37 3.60 -1.76 5.93
C PHE A 37 2.41 -2.70 5.74
N LEU A 38 1.42 -2.56 6.62
CA LEU A 38 0.19 -3.33 6.60
C LEU A 38 -0.97 -2.50 6.01
N PRO A 39 -2.09 -3.15 5.62
CA PRO A 39 -3.32 -2.44 5.30
C PRO A 39 -3.73 -1.47 6.41
N LEU A 40 -4.36 -0.36 6.01
CA LEU A 40 -4.78 0.69 6.92
C LEU A 40 -5.93 0.19 7.80
N ALA A 41 -5.88 0.57 9.08
CA ALA A 41 -7.04 0.49 9.95
C ALA A 41 -8.17 1.42 9.44
N PRO A 42 -9.44 1.20 9.83
CA PRO A 42 -10.59 1.92 9.29
C PRO A 42 -10.51 3.44 9.43
N GLU A 43 -10.05 3.94 10.57
CA GLU A 43 -9.95 5.36 10.86
C GLU A 43 -8.85 6.04 10.01
N PRO A 44 -7.59 5.57 9.99
CA PRO A 44 -6.59 6.06 9.04
C PRO A 44 -7.02 5.97 7.57
N LEU A 45 -7.72 4.89 7.17
CA LEU A 45 -8.26 4.77 5.83
C LEU A 45 -9.29 5.86 5.54
N ARG A 46 -10.20 6.12 6.47
CA ARG A 46 -11.19 7.19 6.34
C ARG A 46 -10.53 8.56 6.18
N GLU A 47 -9.53 8.87 7.00
CA GLU A 47 -8.80 10.14 6.89
C GLU A 47 -8.09 10.26 5.54
N LEU A 48 -7.42 9.20 5.08
CA LEU A 48 -6.81 9.19 3.75
C LEU A 48 -7.84 9.40 2.63
N LEU A 49 -9.00 8.73 2.70
CA LEU A 49 -10.08 8.91 1.73
C LEU A 49 -10.62 10.35 1.75
N LYS A 50 -10.71 10.96 2.93
CA LYS A 50 -11.18 12.34 3.10
C LYS A 50 -10.22 13.34 2.44
N GLU A 51 -8.91 13.14 2.58
CA GLU A 51 -7.88 13.99 1.98
C GLU A 51 -7.93 13.98 0.44
N VAL A 52 -8.26 12.84 -0.17
CA VAL A 52 -8.28 12.71 -1.64
C VAL A 52 -9.64 13.02 -2.26
N LEU A 53 -10.71 13.00 -1.46
CA LEU A 53 -12.07 13.27 -1.93
C LEU A 53 -12.40 14.77 -1.83
N PRO A 54 -13.18 15.31 -2.78
CA PRO A 54 -13.66 16.69 -2.68
C PRO A 54 -14.60 16.86 -1.47
N GLU A 55 -14.60 18.05 -0.86
CA GLU A 55 -15.35 18.36 0.37
C GLU A 55 -16.84 17.96 0.32
N ARG A 56 -17.46 18.12 -0.85
CA ARG A 56 -18.86 17.74 -1.09
C ARG A 56 -19.17 16.26 -0.81
N ASP A 57 -18.18 15.39 -0.82
CA ASP A 57 -18.32 13.96 -0.54
C ASP A 57 -17.95 13.60 0.92
N HIS A 58 -17.42 14.53 1.71
CA HIS A 58 -16.97 14.26 3.09
C HIS A 58 -18.13 13.83 4.00
N GLN A 59 -19.30 14.45 3.89
CA GLN A 59 -20.47 14.03 4.68
C GLN A 59 -20.89 12.59 4.34
N ARG A 60 -20.85 12.23 3.05
CA ARG A 60 -21.17 10.87 2.61
C ARG A 60 -20.13 9.87 3.08
N LEU A 61 -18.84 10.24 3.03
CA LEU A 61 -17.76 9.43 3.57
C LEU A 61 -17.96 9.19 5.06
N SER A 62 -18.27 10.23 5.85
CA SER A 62 -18.55 10.10 7.29
C SER A 62 -19.72 9.14 7.59
N ALA A 63 -20.71 9.07 6.71
CA ALA A 63 -21.82 8.14 6.84
C ALA A 63 -21.47 6.68 6.49
N VAL A 64 -20.31 6.41 5.86
CA VAL A 64 -19.84 5.03 5.61
C VAL A 64 -19.54 4.36 6.95
N PRO A 65 -20.15 3.20 7.26
CA PRO A 65 -19.90 2.51 8.52
C PRO A 65 -18.43 2.09 8.67
N THR A 66 -17.87 2.26 9.87
CA THR A 66 -16.50 1.79 10.19
C THR A 66 -16.34 0.29 9.91
N SER A 67 -17.38 -0.52 10.14
CA SER A 67 -17.39 -1.95 9.82
C SER A 67 -17.22 -2.24 8.32
N HIS A 68 -17.70 -1.35 7.44
CA HIS A 68 -17.50 -1.49 6.00
C HIS A 68 -16.05 -1.25 5.60
N LEU A 69 -15.40 -0.25 6.21
CA LEU A 69 -13.98 0.03 5.99
C LEU A 69 -13.09 -1.04 6.63
N ALA A 70 -13.49 -1.62 7.75
CA ALA A 70 -12.75 -2.68 8.45
C ALA A 70 -12.66 -4.01 7.68
N GLN A 71 -13.56 -4.23 6.72
CA GLN A 71 -13.55 -5.42 5.87
C GLN A 71 -12.62 -5.27 4.65
N ARG A 72 -12.07 -4.07 4.44
CA ARG A 72 -11.23 -3.73 3.29
C ARG A 72 -9.76 -3.96 3.63
N SER A 73 -8.98 -4.45 2.66
CA SER A 73 -7.54 -4.67 2.83
C SER A 73 -6.76 -3.63 2.02
N LEU A 74 -7.02 -2.35 2.28
CA LEU A 74 -6.50 -1.24 1.48
C LEU A 74 -5.25 -0.62 2.08
N THR A 75 -4.27 -0.37 1.22
CA THR A 75 -3.05 0.39 1.51
C THR A 75 -3.12 1.79 0.89
N PRO A 76 -2.27 2.74 1.31
CA PRO A 76 -2.12 4.01 0.58
C PRO A 76 -1.77 3.81 -0.90
N GLY A 77 -1.02 2.74 -1.23
CA GLY A 77 -0.72 2.37 -2.60
C GLY A 77 -1.97 2.03 -3.41
N ASN A 78 -2.94 1.32 -2.84
CA ASN A 78 -4.21 1.03 -3.51
C ASN A 78 -5.00 2.30 -3.82
N VAL A 79 -5.05 3.23 -2.86
CA VAL A 79 -5.71 4.52 -3.06
C VAL A 79 -5.03 5.29 -4.19
N ARG A 80 -3.70 5.33 -4.21
CA ARG A 80 -2.96 5.98 -5.28
C ARG A 80 -3.24 5.36 -6.66
N THR A 81 -3.17 4.03 -6.77
CA THR A 81 -3.47 3.31 -8.02
C THR A 81 -4.90 3.56 -8.48
N ALA A 82 -5.88 3.54 -7.56
CA ALA A 82 -7.27 3.82 -7.89
C ALA A 82 -7.47 5.25 -8.42
N LEU A 83 -6.78 6.24 -7.84
CA LEU A 83 -6.79 7.62 -8.33
C LEU A 83 -6.19 7.73 -9.73
N ASP A 84 -5.03 7.10 -9.97
CA ASP A 84 -4.39 7.08 -11.29
C ASP A 84 -5.31 6.40 -12.33
N GLN A 85 -6.03 5.33 -11.96
CA GLN A 85 -7.01 4.68 -12.85
C GLN A 85 -8.19 5.60 -13.20
N LEU A 86 -8.71 6.39 -12.25
CA LEU A 86 -9.78 7.34 -12.51
C LEU A 86 -9.31 8.44 -13.46
N ASP A 87 -8.11 8.97 -13.23
CA ASP A 87 -7.49 10.00 -14.08
C ASP A 87 -7.28 9.49 -15.52
N LEU A 88 -6.69 8.31 -15.68
CA LEU A 88 -6.48 7.67 -16.99
C LEU A 88 -7.79 7.43 -17.77
N ARG A 89 -8.91 7.25 -17.06
CA ARG A 89 -10.24 7.06 -17.66
C ARG A 89 -11.02 8.36 -17.84
N GLY A 90 -10.47 9.50 -17.41
CA GLY A 90 -11.18 10.78 -17.39
C GLY A 90 -12.41 10.78 -16.48
N LEU A 91 -12.44 9.91 -15.47
CA LEU A 91 -13.55 9.82 -14.52
C LEU A 91 -13.33 10.80 -13.36
N PRO A 92 -14.39 11.47 -12.87
CA PRO A 92 -14.26 12.39 -11.75
C PRO A 92 -13.91 11.64 -10.47
N ILE A 93 -13.08 12.27 -9.62
CA ILE A 93 -12.83 11.78 -8.26
C ILE A 93 -14.08 12.09 -7.43
N ARG A 94 -14.83 11.03 -7.12
CA ARG A 94 -16.05 11.03 -6.30
C ARG A 94 -16.02 9.82 -5.40
N LEU A 95 -16.77 9.86 -4.29
CA LEU A 95 -16.80 8.75 -3.35
C LEU A 95 -17.17 7.42 -4.03
N ASN A 96 -18.22 7.41 -4.86
CA ASN A 96 -18.66 6.19 -5.54
C ASN A 96 -17.61 5.67 -6.53
N THR A 97 -17.09 6.53 -7.43
CA THR A 97 -16.12 6.12 -8.44
C THR A 97 -14.81 5.65 -7.81
N LEU A 98 -14.38 6.28 -6.72
CA LEU A 98 -13.21 5.86 -5.97
C LEU A 98 -13.44 4.53 -5.27
N MET A 99 -14.58 4.34 -4.60
CA MET A 99 -14.92 3.05 -3.96
C MET A 99 -15.04 1.91 -4.97
N ASP A 100 -15.55 2.18 -6.17
CA ASP A 100 -15.63 1.20 -7.26
C ASP A 100 -14.22 0.84 -7.78
N ALA A 101 -13.35 1.83 -7.99
CA ALA A 101 -11.97 1.61 -8.40
C ALA A 101 -11.16 0.85 -7.34
N LEU A 102 -11.33 1.18 -6.06
CA LEU A 102 -10.71 0.46 -4.94
C LEU A 102 -11.19 -1.00 -4.87
N THR A 103 -12.47 -1.24 -5.09
CA THR A 103 -13.03 -2.61 -5.11
C THR A 103 -12.43 -3.44 -6.24
N LEU A 104 -12.16 -2.82 -7.40
CA LEU A 104 -11.47 -3.50 -8.51
C LEU A 104 -10.02 -3.84 -8.12
N GLU A 105 -9.30 -2.90 -7.52
CA GLU A 105 -7.92 -3.08 -7.10
C GLU A 105 -7.77 -4.19 -6.04
N GLU A 106 -8.66 -4.25 -5.05
CA GLU A 106 -8.67 -5.32 -4.04
C GLU A 106 -8.82 -6.71 -4.68
N ARG A 107 -9.66 -6.84 -5.72
CA ARG A 107 -9.84 -8.11 -6.44
C ARG A 107 -8.58 -8.58 -7.16
N GLU A 108 -7.82 -7.66 -7.75
CA GLU A 108 -6.55 -7.96 -8.42
C GLU A 108 -5.47 -8.43 -7.45
N GLN A 109 -5.51 -7.97 -6.19
CA GLN A 109 -4.59 -8.41 -5.14
C GLN A 109 -4.95 -9.78 -4.55
N HIS A 110 -6.24 -10.08 -4.46
CA HIS A 110 -6.74 -11.36 -3.93
C HIS A 110 -6.92 -12.46 -5.00
N GLY A 111 -6.81 -12.11 -6.28
CA GLY A 111 -6.80 -13.09 -7.37
C GLY A 111 -5.51 -13.92 -7.38
N LYS A 112 -5.63 -15.25 -7.51
CA LYS A 112 -4.50 -16.12 -7.83
C LYS A 112 -3.90 -15.67 -9.17
N ARG A 113 -2.81 -14.90 -9.15
CA ARG A 113 -2.11 -14.52 -10.38
C ARG A 113 -1.46 -15.76 -11.01
N PRO A 114 -1.83 -16.17 -12.24
CA PRO A 114 -0.97 -17.07 -13.01
C PRO A 114 0.38 -16.38 -13.26
N PRO A 115 1.46 -17.13 -13.51
CA PRO A 115 2.77 -16.53 -13.77
C PRO A 115 2.66 -15.55 -14.94
N ILE A 116 3.17 -14.34 -14.72
CA ILE A 116 3.16 -13.25 -15.70
C ILE A 116 4.02 -13.70 -16.89
N GLY A 117 3.36 -14.00 -18.01
CA GLY A 117 3.94 -14.06 -19.34
C GLY A 117 3.19 -13.05 -20.20
N PHE A 118 3.92 -12.15 -20.86
CA PHE A 118 3.37 -11.41 -21.98
C PHE A 118 3.35 -12.37 -23.17
N MET A 119 2.16 -12.64 -23.73
CA MET A 119 2.02 -13.31 -25.02
C MET A 119 1.87 -12.26 -26.11
#